data_AF-A0A843GID6-F1
#
_entry.id   AF-A0A843GID6-F1
#
_cell.length_a   1.000
_cell.length_b   1.000
_cell.length_c   1.000
_cell.angle_alpha   90.00
_cell.angle_beta   90.00
_cell.angle_gamma   90.00
#
_symmetry.space_group_name_H-M   'P 1'
#
loop_
_entity.id
_entity.type
_entity.pdbx_description
1 polymer ?
#
loop_
_entity_poly.entity_id
_entity_poly.type
_entity_poly.pdbx_seq_one_letter_code
_entity_poly.pdbx_strand_id
1 'polypeptide(L)' 'MTLQLHHKNGNPCDDRLENLQILCPNCHSQTHSFCKRKEIRSIESTQNESSEVNAG' A
#
# COMPACT_ATOMS: atom_id res chain seq x y z
N MET A 1 13.05 -22.85 4.05
CA MET A 1 12.49 -21.51 3.78
C MET A 1 11.25 -21.68 2.94
N THR A 2 10.15 -20.99 3.27
CA THR A 2 8.89 -21.00 2.49
C THR A 2 8.77 -19.73 1.66
N LEU A 3 8.26 -19.87 0.43
CA LEU A 3 7.92 -18.74 -0.43
C LEU A 3 6.52 -18.21 -0.10
N GLN A 4 6.26 -16.95 -0.40
CA GLN A 4 5.02 -16.24 -0.09
C GLN A 4 4.42 -15.63 -1.35
N LEU A 5 3.08 -15.66 -1.45
CA LEU A 5 2.33 -15.03 -2.53
C LEU A 5 2.09 -13.55 -2.22
N HIS A 6 2.32 -12.68 -3.20
CA HIS A 6 2.20 -11.23 -3.07
C HIS A 6 1.40 -10.61 -4.22
N HIS A 7 0.50 -9.69 -3.88
CA HIS A 7 -0.26 -8.87 -4.84
C HIS A 7 0.50 -7.56 -5.09
N LYS A 8 0.99 -7.34 -6.32
CA LYS A 8 1.85 -6.20 -6.70
C LYS A 8 1.17 -4.85 -6.42
N ASN A 9 -0.13 -4.74 -6.71
CA ASN A 9 -0.92 -3.54 -6.41
C ASN A 9 -1.39 -3.43 -4.94
N GLY A 10 -1.12 -4.44 -4.10
CA GLY A 10 -1.57 -4.48 -2.71
C GLY A 10 -3.07 -4.74 -2.50
N ASN A 11 -3.84 -4.99 -3.57
CA ASN A 11 -5.25 -5.38 -3.47
C ASN A 11 -5.37 -6.90 -3.32
N PRO A 12 -5.85 -7.42 -2.16
CA PRO A 12 -5.99 -8.85 -1.93
C PRO A 12 -7.18 -9.49 -2.65
N CYS A 13 -7.94 -8.71 -3.44
CA CYS A 13 -9.09 -9.19 -4.24
C CYS A 13 -8.80 -9.17 -5.76
N ASP A 14 -7.55 -8.97 -6.18
CA ASP A 14 -7.14 -8.94 -7.59
C ASP A 14 -6.23 -10.12 -7.92
N ASP A 15 -6.86 -11.29 -8.05
CA ASP A 15 -6.22 -12.61 -8.28
C ASP A 15 -5.66 -12.80 -9.71
N ARG A 16 -5.59 -11.75 -10.54
CA ARG A 16 -5.03 -11.85 -11.89
C ARG A 16 -3.56 -12.29 -11.80
N LEU A 17 -3.17 -13.32 -12.57
CA LEU A 17 -1.81 -13.86 -12.55
C LEU A 17 -0.72 -12.81 -12.80
N GLU A 18 -1.01 -11.78 -13.60
CA GLU A 18 -0.10 -10.65 -13.85
C GLU A 18 0.11 -9.75 -12.61
N ASN A 19 -0.86 -9.66 -11.70
CA ASN A 19 -0.78 -8.93 -10.43
C ASN A 19 -0.10 -9.76 -9.33
N LEU A 20 -0.03 -11.08 -9.48
CA LEU A 20 0.60 -11.98 -8.52
C LEU A 20 2.13 -12.09 -8.74
N GLN A 21 2.86 -12.29 -7.64
CA GLN A 21 4.27 -12.71 -7.66
C GLN A 21 4.62 -13.55 -6.43
N ILE A 22 5.67 -14.36 -6.56
CA ILE A 22 6.20 -15.20 -5.49
C ILE A 22 7.49 -14.57 -4.95
N LEU A 23 7.55 -14.34 -3.64
CA LEU A 23 8.71 -13.73 -2.96
C LEU A 23 9.18 -14.61 -1.80
N CYS A 24 10.48 -14.54 -1.47
CA CYS A 24 10.96 -15.07 -0.19
C CYS A 24 10.60 -14.09 0.96
N PRO A 25 10.61 -14.54 2.23
CA PRO A 25 10.19 -13.69 3.35
C PRO A 25 10.97 -12.37 3.46
N ASN A 26 12.28 -12.40 3.16
CA ASN A 26 13.15 -11.22 3.20
C ASN A 26 12.84 -10.23 2.07
N CYS A 27 12.41 -10.69 0.89
CA CYS A 27 11.98 -9.81 -0.20
C CYS A 27 10.55 -9.30 0.02
N HIS A 28 9.68 -10.13 0.59
CA HIS A 28 8.30 -9.78 0.84
C HIS A 28 8.18 -8.66 1.88
N SER A 29 8.97 -8.69 2.95
CA SER A 29 9.03 -7.63 3.97
C SER A 29 9.50 -6.26 3.46
N GLN A 30 10.17 -6.21 2.31
CA GLN A 30 10.63 -4.98 1.66
C GLN A 30 9.60 -4.38 0.69
N THR A 31 8.47 -5.05 0.45
CA THR A 31 7.44 -4.52 -0.46
C THR A 31 6.63 -3.40 0.20
N HIS A 32 6.34 -2.32 -0.54
CA HIS A 32 5.62 -1.16 -0.02
C HIS A 32 4.22 -1.49 0.54
N SER A 33 3.59 -2.58 0.05
CA SER A 33 2.28 -3.06 0.50
C SER A 33 2.35 -4.04 1.68
N PHE A 34 3.55 -4.44 2.13
CA PHE A 34 3.71 -5.38 3.23
C PHE A 34 3.18 -4.80 4.55
N CYS A 35 2.34 -5.56 5.25
CA CYS A 35 1.80 -5.20 6.56
C CYS A 35 1.19 -3.79 6.67
N LYS A 36 0.68 -3.20 5.58
CA LYS A 36 -0.17 -2.00 5.67
C LYS A 36 -1.37 -2.33 6.55
N ARG A 37 -1.41 -1.77 7.77
CA ARG A 37 -2.65 -1.68 8.54
C ARG A 37 -3.69 -1.04 7.62
N LYS A 38 -4.88 -1.63 7.53
CA LYS A 38 -6.06 -0.84 7.17
C LYS A 38 -6.21 0.20 8.26
N GLU A 39 -5.68 1.41 8.03
CA GLU A 39 -6.15 2.56 8.76
C GLU A 39 -7.66 2.61 8.55
N ILE A 40 -8.40 2.50 9.65
CA ILE A 40 -9.83 2.76 9.65
C ILE A 40 -9.93 4.24 9.35
N ARG A 41 -10.14 4.59 8.07
CA ARG A 41 -10.51 5.95 7.68
C ARG A 41 -11.86 6.24 8.30
N SER A 42 -11.83 6.80 9.51
CA SER A 42 -12.86 7.73 9.96
C SER A 42 -13.10 8.70 8.82
N ILE A 43 -14.33 8.77 8.32
CA ILE A 43 -14.70 9.72 7.28
C ILE A 43 -14.82 11.07 7.97
N GLU A 44 -13.67 11.73 8.16
CA GLU A 44 -13.59 13.05 8.74
C GLU A 44 -13.81 14.07 7.63
N SER A 45 -15.05 14.56 7.55
CA SER A 45 -15.46 15.61 6.64
C SER A 45 -15.13 16.98 7.23
N THR A 46 -13.90 17.47 7.01
CA THR A 46 -13.49 18.83 7.37
C THR A 46 -12.91 19.60 6.20
N GLN A 47 -13.37 20.84 6.10
CA GLN A 47 -13.20 21.79 5.02
C GLN A 47 -11.75 22.31 4.89
N ASN A 48 -11.34 22.51 3.63
CA ASN A 48 -10.72 23.71 3.03
C ASN A 48 -9.68 24.57 3.80
N GLU A 49 -8.75 25.15 3.02
CA GLU A 49 -7.88 26.32 3.33
C GLU A 49 -6.64 26.09 4.23
N SER A 50 -5.50 26.79 4.05
CA SER A 50 -4.93 27.55 2.91
C SER A 50 -3.47 27.93 3.25
N SER A 51 -2.61 28.17 2.24
CA SER A 51 -1.33 28.93 2.32
C SER A 51 -0.26 28.41 3.31
N GLU A 52 1.05 28.66 3.26
CA GLU A 52 1.97 29.65 2.65
C GLU A 52 3.29 28.93 2.26
N VAL A 53 4.29 29.41 1.51
CA VAL A 53 4.53 30.50 0.52
C VAL A 53 5.76 30.07 -0.32
N ASN A 54 6.05 30.70 -1.47
CA ASN A 54 7.45 31.04 -1.76
C ASN A 54 7.64 32.27 -2.66
N ALA A 55 8.74 32.97 -2.40
CA ALA A 55 9.05 34.36 -2.77
C ALA A 55 9.13 34.66 -4.28
N GLY A 56 8.74 35.91 -4.60
CA GLY A 56 9.12 36.68 -5.80
C GLY A 56 9.26 38.14 -5.39
#